data_AF-A0A5J5F523-F1
#
_entry.id   AF-A0A5J5F523-F1
#
_cell.length_a   1.000
_cell.length_b   1.000
_cell.length_c   1.000
_cell.angle_alpha   90.00
_cell.angle_beta   90.00
_cell.angle_gamma   90.00
#
_symmetry.space_group_name_H-M   'P 1'
#
loop_
_entity.id
_entity.type
_entity.pdbx_description
1 polymer ?
#
loop_
_entity_poly.entity_id
_entity_poly.type
_entity_poly.pdbx_seq_one_letter_code
_entity_poly.pdbx_strand_id
1 'polypeptide(L)'
;SGSQEFDSGIQLRDGDCCVVCGHGVPRTVDTAHIDTWHAMKQHGWIPAAAKSVVHESRNGMRLCKNCHYGFDHHHFCIRFVPQREEYVFVNWACFREYVPFHGLALRLDPNHRLAPFVTLFLWRERTVRANNQFSQPVP
;
A
#
# COMPACT_ATOMS: atom_id res chain seq x y z
N SER A 1 11.53 -11.93 17.02
CA SER A 1 10.38 -11.13 17.51
C SER A 1 9.35 -11.01 16.40
N GLY A 2 8.10 -10.62 16.69
CA GLY A 2 7.05 -10.53 15.67
C GLY A 2 7.33 -9.60 14.49
N SER A 3 7.99 -8.47 14.78
CA SER A 3 8.44 -7.52 13.75
C SER A 3 9.35 -8.16 12.68
N GLN A 4 10.19 -9.12 13.06
CA GLN A 4 11.10 -9.78 12.12
C GLN A 4 10.37 -10.68 11.11
N GLU A 5 9.29 -11.34 11.51
CA GLU A 5 8.48 -12.18 10.59
C GLU A 5 7.71 -11.32 9.59
N PHE A 6 7.19 -10.18 10.05
CA PHE A 6 6.49 -9.23 9.21
C PHE A 6 7.41 -8.61 8.16
N ASP A 7 8.55 -8.06 8.61
CA ASP A 7 9.52 -7.40 7.73
C ASP A 7 10.16 -8.40 6.75
N SER A 8 10.47 -9.63 7.18
CA SER A 8 11.06 -10.64 6.28
C SER A 8 10.09 -11.09 5.20
N GLY A 9 8.80 -11.24 5.49
CA GLY A 9 7.81 -11.60 4.48
C GLY A 9 7.57 -10.48 3.46
N ILE A 10 7.63 -9.22 3.90
CA ILE A 10 7.51 -8.05 3.02
C ILE A 10 8.78 -7.88 2.18
N GLN A 11 9.96 -8.02 2.78
CA GLN A 11 11.23 -7.96 2.05
C GLN A 11 11.34 -9.09 1.02
N LEU A 12 10.84 -10.30 1.34
CA LEU A 12 10.79 -11.40 0.36
C LEU A 12 9.91 -11.06 -0.85
N ARG A 13 8.78 -10.38 -0.64
CA ARG A 13 7.82 -10.03 -1.70
C ARG A 13 8.28 -8.83 -2.53
N ASP A 14 8.74 -7.77 -1.86
CA ASP A 14 8.97 -6.45 -2.48
C ASP A 14 10.46 -6.21 -2.81
N GLY A 15 11.36 -7.00 -2.20
CA GLY A 15 12.79 -6.78 -2.24
C GLY A 15 13.23 -5.54 -1.45
N ASP A 16 14.35 -4.96 -1.89
CA ASP A 16 14.93 -3.75 -1.30
C ASP A 16 14.56 -2.47 -2.07
N CYS A 17 13.40 -2.46 -2.72
CA CYS A 17 12.92 -1.37 -3.56
C CYS A 17 11.57 -0.82 -3.09
N CYS A 18 11.34 0.46 -3.33
CA CYS A 18 10.03 1.08 -3.21
C CYS A 18 9.09 0.49 -4.27
N VAL A 19 7.92 0.00 -3.86
CA VAL A 19 6.95 -0.60 -4.79
C VAL A 19 6.31 0.42 -5.75
N VAL A 20 6.39 1.71 -5.42
CA VAL A 20 5.85 2.82 -6.22
C VAL A 20 6.86 3.30 -7.26
N CYS A 21 8.03 3.76 -6.83
CA CYS A 21 8.97 4.45 -7.72
C CYS A 21 10.21 3.60 -8.08
N GLY A 22 10.33 2.39 -7.54
CA GLY A 22 11.48 1.51 -7.79
C GLY A 22 12.79 1.96 -7.12
N HIS A 23 12.80 3.05 -6.35
CA HIS A 23 13.98 3.49 -5.59
C HIS A 23 14.43 2.38 -4.63
N GLY A 24 15.67 1.91 -4.75
CA GLY A 24 16.16 0.75 -4.01
C GLY A 24 17.58 0.88 -3.48
N VAL A 25 17.91 2.04 -2.90
CA VAL A 25 19.18 2.16 -2.17
C VAL A 25 19.05 1.38 -0.86
N PRO A 26 20.00 0.49 -0.51
CA PRO A 26 19.93 -0.26 0.74
C PRO A 26 19.73 0.66 1.94
N ARG A 27 18.78 0.33 2.83
CA ARG A 27 18.41 1.09 4.04
C ARG A 27 17.72 2.45 3.80
N THR A 28 17.28 2.76 2.58
CA THR A 28 16.48 3.98 2.31
C THR A 28 14.98 3.69 2.10
N VAL A 29 14.61 2.41 2.18
CA VAL A 29 13.24 1.92 2.14
C VAL A 29 12.87 1.29 3.48
N ASP A 30 11.64 1.52 3.90
CA ASP A 30 11.04 1.01 5.13
C ASP A 30 9.66 0.41 4.84
N THR A 31 9.08 -0.21 5.86
CA THR A 31 7.79 -0.89 5.74
C THR A 31 6.67 0.06 6.15
N ALA A 32 5.76 0.33 5.22
CA ALA A 32 4.53 1.06 5.49
C ALA A 32 3.43 0.09 5.91
N HIS A 33 2.68 0.46 6.94
CA HIS A 33 1.53 -0.30 7.44
C HIS A 33 0.23 0.35 7.02
N ILE A 34 -0.82 -0.46 6.87
CA ILE A 34 -2.18 0.06 6.70
C ILE A 34 -2.87 0.00 8.06
N ASP A 35 -2.95 1.16 8.71
CA ASP A 35 -3.64 1.32 9.98
C ASP A 35 -5.15 1.08 9.78
N THR A 36 -5.78 0.38 10.74
CA THR A 36 -7.21 -0.07 10.83
C THR A 36 -7.42 -1.59 10.93
N TRP A 37 -6.36 -2.37 11.11
CA TRP A 37 -6.40 -3.84 11.21
C TRP A 37 -7.52 -4.42 12.09
N HIS A 38 -7.69 -3.90 13.32
CA HIS A 38 -8.67 -4.42 14.27
C HIS A 38 -10.11 -4.23 13.77
N ALA A 39 -10.43 -3.02 13.30
CA ALA A 39 -11.75 -2.71 12.75
C ALA A 39 -12.04 -3.57 11.51
N MET A 40 -11.04 -3.74 10.62
CA MET A 40 -11.20 -4.56 9.43
C MET A 40 -11.45 -6.03 9.75
N LYS A 41 -10.79 -6.60 10.77
CA LYS A 41 -11.09 -7.94 11.26
C LYS A 41 -12.50 -8.04 11.83
N GLN A 42 -12.88 -7.09 12.70
CA GLN A 42 -14.19 -7.08 13.36
C GLN A 42 -15.34 -7.04 12.35
N HIS A 43 -15.16 -6.30 11.26
CA HIS A 43 -16.17 -6.17 10.20
C HIS A 43 -16.06 -7.23 9.10
N GLY A 44 -15.14 -8.20 9.21
CA GLY A 44 -14.97 -9.28 8.23
C GLY A 44 -14.34 -8.87 6.89
N TRP A 45 -13.71 -7.70 6.81
CA TRP A 45 -13.03 -7.22 5.59
C TRP A 45 -11.70 -7.92 5.35
N ILE A 46 -11.11 -8.49 6.40
CA ILE A 46 -9.95 -9.37 6.31
C ILE A 46 -10.24 -10.68 7.06
N PRO A 47 -9.63 -11.81 6.67
CA PRO A 47 -9.90 -13.10 7.29
C PRO A 47 -9.65 -13.09 8.80
N ALA A 48 -10.55 -13.71 9.58
CA ALA A 48 -10.36 -13.85 11.03
C ALA A 48 -9.05 -14.55 11.37
N ALA A 49 -8.65 -15.53 10.54
CA ALA A 49 -7.40 -16.29 10.64
C ALA A 49 -6.14 -15.51 10.22
N ALA A 50 -6.25 -14.29 9.70
CA ALA A 50 -5.07 -13.46 9.43
C ALA A 50 -4.26 -13.25 10.72
N LYS A 51 -2.94 -13.07 10.63
CA LYS A 51 -2.12 -12.89 11.84
C LYS A 51 -2.41 -11.54 12.52
N SER A 52 -1.78 -11.28 13.66
CA SER A 52 -1.83 -9.95 14.28
C SER A 52 -1.11 -8.92 13.40
N VAL A 53 -1.42 -7.64 13.63
CA VAL A 53 -1.01 -6.52 12.76
C VAL A 53 0.50 -6.48 12.48
N VAL A 54 1.32 -6.79 13.48
CA VAL A 54 2.80 -6.78 13.41
C VAL A 54 3.43 -8.09 12.92
N HIS A 55 2.61 -9.09 12.54
CA HIS A 55 3.07 -10.39 12.06
C HIS A 55 2.48 -10.74 10.68
N GLU A 56 1.59 -9.90 10.15
CA GLU A 56 0.89 -10.17 8.90
C GLU A 56 1.51 -9.38 7.75
N SER A 57 2.44 -9.98 7.02
CA SER A 57 3.13 -9.34 5.89
C SER A 57 2.19 -8.81 4.80
N ARG A 58 0.95 -9.33 4.75
CA ARG A 58 -0.12 -8.84 3.87
C ARG A 58 -0.72 -7.50 4.32
N ASN A 59 -0.28 -6.92 5.44
CA ASN A 59 -0.72 -5.63 5.98
C ASN A 59 0.17 -4.43 5.59
N GLY A 60 1.15 -4.64 4.73
CA GLY A 60 2.10 -3.57 4.43
C GLY A 60 2.86 -3.79 3.14
N MET A 61 3.74 -2.84 2.84
CA MET A 61 4.57 -2.81 1.64
C MET A 61 5.83 -1.98 1.84
N ARG A 62 6.84 -2.19 0.99
CA ARG A 62 8.08 -1.40 1.00
C ARG A 62 7.91 -0.09 0.27
N LEU A 63 8.21 1.02 0.94
CA LEU A 63 8.23 2.35 0.35
C LEU A 63 9.56 3.03 0.64
N CYS A 64 9.97 3.95 -0.23
CA CYS A 64 11.02 4.92 0.12
C CYS A 64 10.40 6.02 0.98
N LYS A 65 11.23 6.75 1.74
CA LYS A 65 10.78 7.82 2.65
C LYS A 65 9.78 8.81 2.03
N ASN A 66 9.98 9.21 0.77
CA ASN A 66 9.09 10.15 0.09
C ASN A 66 7.72 9.53 -0.23
N CYS A 67 7.70 8.29 -0.74
CA CYS A 67 6.45 7.58 -1.02
C CYS A 67 5.74 7.20 0.28
N HIS A 68 6.48 6.84 1.34
CA HIS A 68 5.92 6.56 2.66
C HIS A 68 5.26 7.80 3.24
N TYR A 69 5.95 8.94 3.23
CA TYR A 69 5.37 10.21 3.66
C TYR A 69 4.08 10.55 2.91
N GLY A 70 4.09 10.45 1.57
CA GLY A 70 2.89 10.71 0.76
C GLY A 70 1.77 9.69 1.00
N PHE A 71 2.13 8.44 1.30
CA PHE A 71 1.18 7.41 1.68
C PHE A 71 0.49 7.80 2.99
N ASP A 72 1.24 8.09 4.05
CA ASP A 72 0.73 8.44 5.39
C ASP A 72 -0.13 9.69 5.40
N HIS A 73 0.23 10.70 4.59
CA HIS A 73 -0.48 11.97 4.50
C HIS A 73 -1.64 11.96 3.51
N HIS A 74 -2.02 10.79 2.98
CA HIS A 74 -3.16 10.63 2.07
C HIS A 74 -3.04 11.42 0.76
N HIS A 75 -1.81 11.59 0.26
CA HIS A 75 -1.58 12.31 -0.99
C HIS A 75 -1.95 11.47 -2.22
N PHE A 76 -1.85 10.15 -2.09
CA PHE A 76 -2.25 9.19 -3.12
C PHE A 76 -2.89 7.97 -2.45
N CYS A 77 -3.55 7.15 -3.26
CA CYS A 77 -3.96 5.81 -2.86
C CYS A 77 -3.45 4.76 -3.85
N ILE A 78 -3.52 3.51 -3.42
CA ILE A 78 -3.28 2.35 -4.27
C ILE A 78 -4.63 1.72 -4.56
N ARG A 79 -4.87 1.35 -5.80
CA ARG A 79 -6.11 0.69 -6.22
C ARG A 79 -5.80 -0.64 -6.87
N PHE A 80 -6.53 -1.70 -6.51
CA PHE A 80 -6.52 -2.94 -7.28
C PHE A 80 -7.47 -2.83 -8.46
N VAL A 81 -7.00 -3.18 -9.66
CA VAL A 81 -7.80 -3.20 -10.89
C VAL A 81 -7.99 -4.66 -11.32
N PRO A 82 -9.15 -5.28 -11.02
CA PRO A 82 -9.35 -6.72 -11.26
C PRO A 82 -9.16 -7.13 -12.71
N GLN A 83 -9.59 -6.29 -13.66
CA GLN A 83 -9.49 -6.58 -15.11
C GLN A 83 -8.05 -6.64 -15.62
N ARG A 84 -7.12 -6.01 -14.89
CA ARG A 84 -5.68 -5.98 -15.22
C ARG A 84 -4.87 -6.90 -14.32
N GLU A 85 -5.47 -7.42 -13.25
CA GLU A 85 -4.75 -8.09 -12.16
C GLU A 85 -3.54 -7.29 -11.69
N GLU A 86 -3.75 -6.00 -11.41
CA GLU A 86 -2.67 -5.06 -11.06
C GLU A 86 -3.08 -4.15 -9.89
N TYR A 87 -2.09 -3.81 -9.06
CA TYR A 87 -2.20 -2.64 -8.18
C TYR A 87 -1.70 -1.41 -8.94
N VAL A 88 -2.48 -0.33 -8.95
CA VAL A 88 -2.12 0.92 -9.64
C VAL A 88 -2.01 2.08 -8.65
N PHE A 89 -1.10 3.00 -8.95
CA PHE A 89 -0.96 4.25 -8.21
C PHE A 89 -2.04 5.26 -8.64
N VAL A 90 -2.73 5.89 -7.69
CA VAL A 90 -3.74 6.90 -7.96
C VAL A 90 -3.36 8.21 -7.25
N ASN A 91 -2.89 9.17 -8.04
CA ASN A 91 -2.62 10.54 -7.56
C ASN A 91 -3.94 11.26 -7.25
N TRP A 92 -4.42 11.15 -6.02
CA TRP A 92 -5.69 11.74 -5.60
C TRP A 92 -5.55 13.23 -5.25
N ALA A 93 -4.46 13.62 -4.58
CA ALA A 93 -4.24 15.00 -4.15
C ALA A 93 -3.73 15.94 -5.27
N CYS A 94 -3.57 15.45 -6.50
CA CYS A 94 -3.13 16.23 -7.66
C CYS A 94 -1.76 16.89 -7.51
N PHE A 95 -0.87 16.29 -6.72
CA PHE A 95 0.51 16.74 -6.62
C PHE A 95 1.25 16.51 -7.94
N ARG A 96 1.96 17.53 -8.44
CA ARG A 96 2.63 17.50 -9.76
C ARG A 96 3.71 16.43 -9.83
N GLU A 97 4.43 16.24 -8.73
CA GLU A 97 5.46 15.22 -8.56
C GLU A 97 4.92 13.78 -8.71
N TYR A 98 3.60 13.58 -8.55
CA TYR A 98 2.97 12.27 -8.65
C TYR A 98 2.26 12.00 -9.99
N VAL A 99 2.18 13.01 -10.87
CA VAL A 99 1.63 12.85 -12.22
C VAL A 99 2.32 11.72 -12.99
N PRO A 100 3.66 11.57 -12.97
CA PRO A 100 4.33 10.49 -13.71
C PRO A 100 3.95 9.08 -13.25
N PHE A 101 3.41 8.93 -12.03
CA PHE A 101 3.04 7.63 -11.47
C PHE A 101 1.54 7.33 -11.62
N HIS A 102 0.70 8.33 -11.89
CA HIS A 102 -0.75 8.13 -11.95
C HIS A 102 -1.14 7.07 -13.00
N GLY A 103 -1.93 6.08 -12.58
CA GLY A 103 -2.40 4.98 -13.43
C GLY A 103 -1.37 3.90 -13.73
N LEU A 104 -0.10 4.08 -13.31
CA LEU A 104 0.94 3.07 -13.50
C LEU A 104 0.77 1.90 -12.52
N ALA A 105 1.08 0.71 -13.02
CA ALA A 105 1.15 -0.50 -12.21
C ALA A 105 2.32 -0.41 -11.22
N LEU A 106 2.07 -0.84 -10.00
CA LEU A 106 3.06 -0.95 -8.95
C LEU A 106 3.88 -2.23 -9.09
N ARG A 107 5.04 -2.25 -8.45
CA ARG A 107 5.85 -3.47 -8.27
C ARG A 107 5.29 -4.35 -7.15
N LEU A 108 4.02 -4.70 -7.25
CA LEU A 108 3.31 -5.61 -6.36
C LEU A 108 2.55 -6.62 -7.20
N ASP A 109 2.88 -7.89 -7.04
CA ASP A 109 2.19 -9.00 -7.71
C ASP A 109 0.94 -9.40 -6.92
N PRO A 110 -0.29 -9.24 -7.46
CA PRO A 110 -1.51 -9.66 -6.79
C PRO A 110 -1.66 -11.17 -6.64
N ASN A 111 -0.94 -11.95 -7.45
CA ASN A 111 -0.94 -13.42 -7.40
C ASN A 111 0.11 -13.97 -6.42
N HIS A 112 0.96 -13.11 -5.83
CA HIS A 112 1.91 -13.54 -4.82
C HIS A 112 1.19 -14.02 -3.55
N ARG A 113 1.65 -15.12 -2.95
CA ARG A 113 1.02 -15.73 -1.74
C ARG A 113 0.93 -14.77 -0.53
N LEU A 114 1.80 -13.75 -0.51
CA LEU A 114 1.85 -12.69 0.50
C LEU A 114 1.38 -11.34 -0.04
N ALA A 115 0.66 -11.31 -1.16
CA ALA A 115 0.07 -10.08 -1.69
C ALA A 115 -0.77 -9.38 -0.60
N PRO A 116 -0.71 -8.04 -0.49
CA PRO A 116 -1.55 -7.35 0.47
C PRO A 116 -3.03 -7.63 0.24
N PHE A 117 -3.83 -7.63 1.30
CA PHE A 117 -5.28 -7.78 1.12
C PHE A 117 -5.84 -6.58 0.35
N VAL A 118 -6.53 -6.83 -0.77
CA VAL A 118 -7.17 -5.79 -1.60
C VAL A 118 -8.08 -4.88 -0.78
N THR A 119 -8.76 -5.42 0.22
CA THR A 119 -9.65 -4.67 1.11
C THR A 119 -8.94 -3.60 1.93
N LEU A 120 -7.64 -3.74 2.22
CA LEU A 120 -6.83 -2.72 2.88
C LEU A 120 -6.72 -1.46 2.00
N PHE A 121 -6.50 -1.66 0.71
CA PHE A 121 -6.40 -0.58 -0.25
C PHE A 121 -7.74 0.09 -0.51
N LEU A 122 -8.84 -0.67 -0.55
CA LEU A 122 -10.19 -0.10 -0.64
C LEU A 122 -10.52 0.79 0.56
N TRP A 123 -10.16 0.35 1.78
CA TRP A 123 -10.33 1.15 2.98
C TRP A 123 -9.48 2.43 2.93
N ARG A 124 -8.20 2.31 2.56
CA ARG A 124 -7.29 3.45 2.43
C ARG A 124 -7.77 4.44 1.39
N GLU A 125 -8.24 3.96 0.24
CA GLU A 125 -8.83 4.78 -0.80
C GLU A 125 -10.01 5.59 -0.26
N ARG A 126 -10.94 4.97 0.47
CA ARG A 126 -12.05 5.70 1.10
C ARG A 126 -11.56 6.86 1.99
N THR A 127 -10.53 6.63 2.80
CA THR A 127 -9.95 7.66 3.67
C THR A 127 -9.27 8.78 2.87
N VAL A 128 -8.51 8.43 1.82
CA VAL A 128 -7.88 9.41 0.92
C VAL A 128 -8.93 10.28 0.24
N ARG A 129 -10.02 9.68 -0.25
CA ARG A 129 -11.15 10.41 -0.87
C ARG A 129 -11.82 11.37 0.11
N ALA A 130 -12.03 10.94 1.35
CA ALA A 130 -12.63 11.79 2.40
C ALA A 130 -11.72 12.99 2.75
N ASN A 131 -10.41 12.76 2.90
CA ASN A 131 -9.45 13.82 3.21
C ASN A 131 -9.25 14.82 2.06
N ASN A 132 -9.57 14.40 0.83
CA ASN A 132 -9.42 15.21 -0.38
C ASN A 132 -10.78 15.45 -1.06
N GLN A 133 -11.86 15.59 -0.30
CA GLN A 133 -13.24 15.65 -0.82
C GLN A 133 -13.50 16.80 -1.81
N PHE A 134 -12.67 17.84 -1.79
CA PHE A 134 -12.74 18.97 -2.72
C PHE A 134 -11.79 18.86 -3.92
N SER A 135 -10.98 17.81 -3.96
CA SER A 135 -10.07 17.50 -5.07
C SER A 135 -10.69 16.41 -5.94
N GLN A 136 -10.59 16.58 -7.25
CA GLN A 136 -10.82 15.49 -8.20
C GLN A 136 -9.46 14.88 -8.56
N PRO A 137 -9.30 13.55 -8.61
CA PRO A 137 -8.07 12.94 -9.08
C PRO A 137 -7.76 13.41 -10.51
N VAL A 138 -6.47 13.43 -10.85
CA VAL A 138 -6.01 13.73 -12.22
C VAL A 138 -6.71 12.77 -13.20
N PRO A 139 -7.17 13.25 -14.38
CA PRO A 139 -7.78 12.41 -15.41
C PRO A 139 -6.90 11.24 -15.86
#